data_AF-A0A536BA06-F1
#
_entry.id   AF-A0A536BA06-F1
#
_cell.length_a   1.000
_cell.length_b   1.000
_cell.length_c   1.000
_cell.angle_alpha   90.00
_cell.angle_beta   90.00
_cell.angle_gamma   90.00
#
_symmetry.space_group_name_H-M   'P 1'
#
loop_
_entity.id
_entity.type
_entity.pdbx_description
1 polymer ?
#
loop_
_entity_poly.entity_id
_entity_poly.type
_entity_poly.pdbx_seq_one_letter_code
_entity_poly.pdbx_strand_id
1 'polypeptide(L)'
;MTKADSDHRPASNAGVEGNERLTALTSALLLAFILVALATTPNLHALLYVHVFVGILLIGPLAVKLGSTGYRFARYYTGAPAYVAKGPPHPALRVVAPALVLITLALLATGCALLVTGPADPGPFEGLHNLSFVLWFPLAAVHAFGHLRELPRTLAQEWRALRAAGGSGSAARVELNAGALLFGAIAGVVVLPTGAPWAAPGVLTQALPGPVVAAILATGLVVLASRPWKWN
;
A
#
# COMPACT_ATOMS: atom_id res chain seq x y z
N MET A 1 -13.57 -34.12 32.54
CA MET A 1 -13.25 -33.16 31.46
C MET A 1 -13.67 -31.76 31.91
N THR A 2 -12.76 -30.99 32.49
CA THR A 2 -13.04 -29.65 33.03
C THR A 2 -12.66 -28.56 32.03
N LYS A 3 -13.41 -27.46 32.09
CA LYS A 3 -13.42 -26.24 31.26
C LYS A 3 -12.12 -25.39 31.37
N ALA A 4 -10.95 -26.02 31.40
CA ALA A 4 -9.67 -25.37 31.69
C ALA A 4 -8.59 -25.63 30.63
N ASP A 5 -8.99 -25.90 29.38
CA ASP A 5 -8.06 -26.12 28.26
C ASP A 5 -8.28 -25.13 27.09
N SER A 6 -9.07 -24.08 27.32
CA SER A 6 -9.19 -22.97 26.37
C SER A 6 -8.35 -21.80 26.86
N ASP A 7 -7.34 -21.46 26.07
CA ASP A 7 -6.82 -20.09 25.89
C ASP A 7 -5.42 -19.74 26.41
N HIS A 8 -4.51 -20.72 26.51
CA HIS A 8 -3.06 -20.43 26.59
C HIS A 8 -2.38 -20.52 25.22
N ARG A 9 -2.75 -19.64 24.28
CA ARG A 9 -1.83 -19.36 23.17
C ARG A 9 -0.61 -18.66 23.78
N PRO A 10 0.61 -19.18 23.61
CA PRO A 10 1.79 -18.54 24.18
C PRO A 10 1.86 -17.10 23.64
N ALA A 11 2.05 -16.13 24.53
CA ALA A 11 2.05 -14.69 24.21
C ALA A 11 3.01 -14.31 23.05
N SER A 12 4.02 -15.15 22.82
CA SER A 12 4.93 -15.11 21.67
C SER A 12 4.20 -15.13 20.32
N ASN A 13 3.19 -15.99 20.15
CA ASN A 13 2.44 -16.13 18.89
C ASN A 13 1.42 -15.00 18.68
N ALA A 14 0.88 -14.44 19.75
CA ALA A 14 -0.12 -13.37 19.69
C ALA A 14 0.43 -12.09 19.04
N GLY A 15 1.69 -11.73 19.33
CA GLY A 15 2.33 -10.56 18.72
C GLY A 15 2.60 -10.72 17.22
N VAL A 16 3.00 -11.92 16.79
CA VAL A 16 3.21 -12.24 15.37
C VAL A 16 1.88 -12.20 14.61
N GLU A 17 0.85 -12.86 15.16
CA GLU A 17 -0.49 -12.88 14.56
C GLU A 17 -1.11 -11.47 14.49
N GLY A 18 -0.94 -10.66 15.54
CA GLY A 18 -1.37 -9.26 15.56
C GLY A 18 -0.70 -8.41 14.48
N ASN A 19 0.62 -8.55 14.31
CA ASN A 19 1.36 -7.87 13.24
C ASN A 19 0.90 -8.30 11.84
N GLU A 20 0.65 -9.60 11.63
CA GLU A 20 0.14 -10.13 10.36
C GLU A 20 -1.26 -9.58 10.04
N ARG A 21 -2.16 -9.56 11.03
CA ARG A 21 -3.52 -9.01 10.86
C ARG A 21 -3.53 -7.51 10.61
N LEU A 22 -2.68 -6.74 11.32
CA LEU A 22 -2.51 -5.30 11.07
C LEU A 22 -2.05 -5.06 9.62
N THR A 23 -1.03 -5.81 9.21
CA THR A 23 -0.46 -5.73 7.85
C THR A 23 -1.51 -6.07 6.79
N ALA A 24 -2.30 -7.13 7.01
CA ALA A 24 -3.34 -7.56 6.07
C ALA A 24 -4.46 -6.53 5.94
N LEU A 25 -4.97 -5.99 7.06
CA LEU A 25 -6.00 -4.94 7.06
C LEU A 25 -5.51 -3.70 6.30
N THR A 26 -4.32 -3.23 6.64
CA THR A 26 -3.70 -2.06 6.00
C THR A 26 -3.49 -2.29 4.50
N SER A 27 -3.03 -3.49 4.12
CA SER A 27 -2.84 -3.86 2.71
C SER A 27 -4.15 -3.90 1.93
N ALA A 28 -5.26 -4.32 2.53
CA ALA A 28 -6.55 -4.30 1.87
C ALA A 28 -7.02 -2.87 1.58
N LEU A 29 -6.85 -1.96 2.55
CA LEU A 29 -7.15 -0.54 2.38
C LEU A 29 -6.26 0.09 1.30
N LEU A 30 -4.95 -0.13 1.37
CA LEU A 30 -4.00 0.33 0.35
C LEU A 30 -4.39 -0.17 -1.04
N LEU A 31 -4.70 -1.45 -1.19
CA LEU A 31 -5.10 -2.02 -2.47
C LEU A 31 -6.35 -1.33 -3.02
N ALA A 32 -7.38 -1.11 -2.18
CA ALA A 32 -8.60 -0.42 -2.60
C ALA A 32 -8.32 1.01 -3.10
N PHE A 33 -7.55 1.81 -2.34
CA PHE A 33 -7.23 3.18 -2.74
C PHE A 33 -6.27 3.26 -3.93
N ILE A 34 -5.34 2.31 -4.05
CA ILE A 34 -4.49 2.16 -5.23
C ILE A 34 -5.36 1.94 -6.47
N LEU A 35 -6.36 1.05 -6.40
CA LEU A 35 -7.26 0.80 -7.54
C LEU A 35 -8.05 2.07 -7.91
N VAL A 36 -8.47 2.86 -6.92
CA VAL A 36 -9.11 4.16 -7.19
C VAL A 36 -8.13 5.12 -7.89
N ALA A 37 -6.91 5.29 -7.37
CA ALA A 37 -5.90 6.15 -7.99
C ALA A 37 -5.52 5.70 -9.41
N LEU A 38 -5.53 4.38 -9.67
CA LEU A 38 -5.33 3.82 -11.01
C LEU A 38 -6.52 4.09 -11.94
N ALA A 39 -7.74 4.07 -11.41
CA ALA A 39 -8.93 4.37 -12.20
C ALA A 39 -8.99 5.86 -12.62
N THR A 40 -8.36 6.77 -11.87
CA THR A 40 -8.31 8.18 -12.26
C THR A 40 -7.29 8.47 -13.36
N THR A 41 -6.21 7.67 -13.47
CA THR A 41 -5.08 7.94 -14.39
C THR A 41 -5.46 8.12 -15.85
N PRO A 42 -6.37 7.33 -16.46
CA PRO A 42 -6.79 7.55 -17.84
C PRO A 42 -7.41 8.94 -18.05
N ASN A 43 -8.23 9.41 -17.11
CA ASN A 43 -8.96 10.68 -17.24
C ASN A 43 -8.59 11.67 -16.13
N LEU A 44 -7.30 11.99 -16.02
CA LEU A 44 -6.80 12.92 -14.99
C LEU A 44 -7.44 14.30 -15.09
N HIS A 45 -7.74 14.80 -16.28
CA HIS A 45 -8.41 16.09 -16.43
C HIS A 45 -9.73 16.16 -15.65
N ALA A 46 -10.59 15.13 -15.76
CA ALA A 46 -11.87 15.10 -15.06
C ALA A 46 -11.75 14.62 -13.59
N LEU A 47 -10.74 13.81 -13.28
CA LEU A 47 -10.61 13.12 -12.00
C LEU A 47 -9.40 13.59 -11.18
N LEU A 48 -8.83 14.75 -11.50
CA LEU A 48 -7.62 15.27 -10.85
C LEU A 48 -7.78 15.36 -9.33
N TYR A 49 -8.87 15.98 -8.85
CA TYR A 49 -9.09 16.14 -7.41
C TYR A 49 -9.20 14.80 -6.69
N VAL A 50 -9.80 13.80 -7.35
CA VAL A 50 -9.86 12.43 -6.81
C VAL A 50 -8.46 11.82 -6.77
N HIS A 51 -7.68 11.97 -7.83
CA HIS A 51 -6.30 11.47 -7.90
C HIS A 51 -5.42 12.08 -6.80
N VAL A 52 -5.45 13.41 -6.65
CA VAL A 52 -4.69 14.14 -5.64
C VAL A 52 -5.13 13.74 -4.23
N PHE A 53 -6.44 13.75 -3.96
CA PHE A 53 -6.97 13.37 -2.65
C PHE A 53 -6.56 11.95 -2.26
N VAL A 54 -6.78 10.98 -3.17
CA VAL A 54 -6.46 9.57 -2.90
C VAL A 54 -4.95 9.36 -2.82
N GLY A 55 -4.16 10.03 -3.65
CA GLY A 55 -2.69 9.99 -3.60
C GLY A 55 -2.15 10.42 -2.24
N ILE A 56 -2.72 11.48 -1.65
CA ILE A 56 -2.33 11.98 -0.33
C ILE A 56 -2.89 11.10 0.80
N LEU A 57 -4.13 10.63 0.65
CA LEU A 57 -4.76 9.69 1.58
C LEU A 57 -3.92 8.43 1.78
N LEU A 58 -3.28 7.92 0.72
CA LEU A 58 -2.43 6.72 0.77
C LEU A 58 -1.23 6.84 1.72
N ILE A 59 -0.76 8.05 2.04
CA ILE A 59 0.42 8.27 2.90
C ILE A 59 0.19 7.65 4.29
N GLY A 60 -1.01 7.83 4.87
CA GLY A 60 -1.34 7.30 6.20
C GLY A 60 -1.26 5.76 6.25
N PRO A 61 -2.09 5.03 5.47
CA PRO A 61 -2.03 3.58 5.41
C PRO A 61 -0.66 3.05 4.97
N LEU A 62 0.06 3.75 4.08
CA LEU A 62 1.42 3.34 3.70
C LEU A 62 2.36 3.41 4.90
N ALA A 63 2.30 4.46 5.72
CA ALA A 63 3.11 4.56 6.92
C ALA A 63 2.84 3.39 7.89
N VAL A 64 1.57 3.01 8.07
CA VAL A 64 1.21 1.82 8.88
C VAL A 64 1.78 0.54 8.27
N LYS A 65 1.67 0.36 6.95
CA LYS A 65 2.20 -0.82 6.25
C LYS A 65 3.71 -0.92 6.43
N LEU A 66 4.45 0.16 6.16
CA LEU A 66 5.90 0.21 6.29
C LEU A 66 6.34 0.00 7.73
N GLY A 67 5.69 0.65 8.69
CA GLY A 67 5.95 0.47 10.12
C GLY A 67 5.72 -0.97 10.58
N SER A 68 4.60 -1.57 10.17
CA SER A 68 4.27 -2.97 10.52
C SER A 68 5.26 -3.97 9.93
N THR A 69 5.61 -3.83 8.64
CA THR A 69 6.59 -4.73 8.00
C THR A 69 8.01 -4.48 8.47
N GLY A 70 8.38 -3.23 8.75
CA GLY A 70 9.68 -2.85 9.30
C GLY A 70 9.86 -3.35 10.72
N TYR A 71 8.81 -3.28 11.55
CA TYR A 71 8.80 -3.89 12.87
C TYR A 71 9.04 -5.39 12.80
N ARG A 72 8.32 -6.11 11.93
CA ARG A 72 8.54 -7.55 11.72
C ARG A 72 9.97 -7.86 11.30
N PHE A 73 10.50 -7.08 10.36
CA PHE A 73 11.88 -7.19 9.89
C PHE A 73 12.87 -7.02 11.06
N ALA A 74 12.75 -5.94 11.83
CA ALA A 74 13.61 -5.67 12.98
C ALA A 74 13.52 -6.79 14.03
N ARG A 75 12.31 -7.26 14.38
CA ARG A 75 12.15 -8.36 15.36
C ARG A 75 12.78 -9.66 14.89
N TYR A 76 12.70 -9.98 13.60
CA TYR A 76 13.38 -11.15 13.03
C TYR A 76 14.91 -11.04 13.16
N TYR A 77 15.50 -9.94 12.71
CA TYR A 77 16.97 -9.79 12.70
C TYR A 77 17.57 -9.50 14.08
N THR A 78 16.77 -9.01 15.03
CA THR A 78 17.17 -8.89 16.45
C THR A 78 17.00 -10.20 17.24
N GLY A 79 16.61 -11.30 16.59
CA GLY A 79 16.56 -12.63 17.22
C GLY A 79 15.34 -12.88 18.09
N ALA A 80 14.24 -12.14 17.92
CA ALA A 80 13.02 -12.35 18.70
C ALA A 80 12.46 -13.78 18.48
N PRO A 81 12.38 -14.65 19.51
CA PRO A 81 12.12 -16.07 19.32
C PRO A 81 10.87 -16.38 18.49
N ALA A 82 9.78 -15.66 18.75
CA ALA A 82 8.51 -15.83 18.02
C ALA A 82 8.62 -15.48 16.53
N TYR A 83 9.35 -14.42 16.20
CA TYR A 83 9.51 -13.94 14.83
C TYR A 83 10.51 -14.79 14.05
N VAL A 84 11.57 -15.27 14.72
CA VAL A 84 12.51 -16.23 14.15
C VAL A 84 11.83 -17.56 13.86
N ALA A 85 11.01 -18.07 14.80
CA ALA A 85 10.24 -19.31 14.62
C ALA A 85 9.23 -19.22 13.48
N LYS A 86 8.64 -18.04 13.23
CA LYS A 86 7.78 -17.80 12.06
C LYS A 86 8.53 -17.92 10.73
N GLY A 87 9.85 -17.75 10.75
CA GLY A 87 10.73 -17.89 9.60
C GLY A 87 10.93 -16.61 8.80
N PRO A 88 11.97 -16.60 7.94
CA PRO A 88 12.30 -15.46 7.09
C PRO A 88 11.19 -15.16 6.07
N PRO A 89 10.96 -13.89 5.69
CA PRO A 89 10.16 -13.59 4.51
C PRO A 89 10.78 -14.23 3.26
N HIS A 90 9.93 -14.64 2.31
CA HIS A 90 10.35 -15.33 1.08
C HIS A 90 11.50 -14.57 0.38
N PRO A 91 12.60 -15.23 -0.03
CA PRO A 91 13.81 -14.55 -0.51
C PRO A 91 13.57 -13.67 -1.74
N ALA A 92 12.67 -14.06 -2.65
CA ALA A 92 12.29 -13.19 -3.77
C ALA A 92 11.67 -11.84 -3.29
N LEU A 93 10.91 -11.85 -2.19
CA LEU A 93 10.34 -10.64 -1.61
C LEU A 93 11.40 -9.79 -0.89
N ARG A 94 12.52 -10.37 -0.46
CA ARG A 94 13.61 -9.61 0.18
C ARG A 94 14.37 -8.71 -0.81
N VAL A 95 14.39 -9.07 -2.09
CA VAL A 95 15.03 -8.27 -3.14
C VAL A 95 14.04 -7.31 -3.79
N VAL A 96 12.80 -7.78 -4.03
CA VAL A 96 11.77 -6.96 -4.69
C VAL A 96 11.19 -5.91 -3.74
N ALA A 97 11.01 -6.21 -2.45
CA ALA A 97 10.37 -5.27 -1.52
C ALA A 97 11.14 -3.96 -1.33
N PRO A 98 12.48 -3.92 -1.16
CA PRO A 98 13.21 -2.66 -1.07
C PRO A 98 13.02 -1.77 -2.31
N ALA A 99 13.10 -2.36 -3.50
CA ALA A 99 12.88 -1.62 -4.75
C ALA A 99 11.44 -1.08 -4.83
N LEU A 100 10.44 -1.90 -4.48
CA LEU A 100 9.04 -1.47 -4.44
C LEU A 100 8.80 -0.36 -3.40
N VAL A 101 9.42 -0.43 -2.23
CA VAL A 101 9.32 0.62 -1.21
C VAL A 101 9.92 1.92 -1.74
N LEU A 102 11.14 1.89 -2.28
CA LEU A 102 11.80 3.08 -2.81
C LEU A 102 11.01 3.73 -3.94
N ILE A 103 10.51 2.95 -4.90
CA ILE A 103 9.73 3.50 -6.02
C ILE A 103 8.35 3.98 -5.59
N THR A 104 7.73 3.37 -4.56
CA THR A 104 6.48 3.88 -3.96
C THR A 104 6.72 5.23 -3.28
N LEU A 105 7.80 5.36 -2.52
CA LEU A 105 8.18 6.62 -1.87
C LEU A 105 8.50 7.70 -2.90
N ALA A 106 9.22 7.36 -3.98
CA ALA A 106 9.49 8.29 -5.07
C ALA A 106 8.19 8.76 -5.76
N LEU A 107 7.25 7.84 -6.05
CA LEU A 107 5.96 8.16 -6.64
C LEU A 107 5.16 9.14 -5.76
N LEU A 108 5.07 8.90 -4.45
CA LEU A 108 4.37 9.78 -3.53
C LEU A 108 5.09 11.12 -3.33
N ALA A 109 6.42 11.12 -3.17
CA ALA A 109 7.21 12.32 -2.96
C ALA A 109 7.16 13.26 -4.17
N THR A 110 7.28 12.70 -5.38
CA THR A 110 7.15 13.47 -6.63
C THR A 110 5.73 14.01 -6.81
N GLY A 111 4.70 13.25 -6.43
CA GLY A 111 3.32 13.74 -6.43
C GLY A 111 3.10 14.92 -5.48
N CYS A 112 3.67 14.84 -4.27
CA CYS A 112 3.65 15.95 -3.32
C CYS A 112 4.44 17.16 -3.85
N ALA A 113 5.59 16.95 -4.49
CA ALA A 113 6.39 18.02 -5.06
C ALA A 113 5.62 18.78 -6.16
N LEU A 114 4.85 18.08 -7.01
CA LEU A 114 3.99 18.70 -8.02
C LEU A 114 2.88 19.60 -7.45
N LEU A 115 2.39 19.27 -6.27
CA LEU A 115 1.44 20.13 -5.55
C LEU A 115 2.09 21.43 -5.02
N VAL A 116 3.42 21.44 -4.86
CA VAL A 116 4.18 22.61 -4.40
C VAL A 116 4.66 23.46 -5.56
N THR A 117 5.17 22.83 -6.63
CA THR A 117 5.74 23.54 -7.79
C THR A 117 4.68 24.08 -8.74
N GLY A 118 3.55 23.37 -8.88
CA GLY A 118 2.48 23.74 -9.81
C GLY A 118 2.84 23.51 -11.28
N PRO A 119 1.89 23.75 -12.20
CA PRO A 119 2.06 23.44 -13.63
C PRO A 119 2.90 24.46 -14.41
N ALA A 120 3.17 25.64 -13.85
CA ALA A 120 3.93 26.69 -14.54
C ALA A 120 5.44 26.38 -14.59
N ASP A 121 5.97 25.76 -13.53
CA ASP A 121 7.35 25.27 -13.45
C ASP A 121 7.38 23.98 -12.63
N PRO A 122 6.93 22.84 -13.19
CA PRO A 122 6.86 21.58 -12.46
C PRO A 122 8.25 20.97 -12.18
N GLY A 123 9.32 21.56 -12.71
CA GLY A 123 10.67 21.03 -12.63
C GLY A 123 10.76 19.58 -13.15
N PRO A 124 11.65 18.73 -12.59
CA PRO A 124 11.75 17.33 -13.02
C PRO A 124 10.62 16.45 -12.47
N PHE A 125 9.74 16.97 -11.60
CA PHE A 125 8.85 16.15 -10.79
C PHE A 125 7.75 15.49 -11.61
N GLU A 126 7.29 16.11 -12.71
CA GLU A 126 6.27 15.51 -13.58
C GLU A 126 6.83 14.27 -14.28
N GLY A 127 8.03 14.41 -14.88
CA GLY A 127 8.74 13.29 -15.51
C GLY A 127 9.08 12.20 -14.51
N LEU A 128 9.56 12.56 -13.31
CA LEU A 128 9.89 11.59 -12.26
C LEU A 128 8.64 10.90 -11.70
N HIS A 129 7.50 11.58 -11.58
CA HIS A 129 6.25 10.98 -11.13
C HIS A 129 5.75 9.95 -12.14
N ASN A 130 5.75 10.32 -13.42
CA ASN A 130 5.39 9.44 -14.53
C ASN A 130 6.33 8.23 -14.64
N LEU A 131 7.65 8.46 -14.55
CA LEU A 131 8.65 7.38 -14.57
C LEU A 131 8.48 6.44 -13.37
N SER A 132 8.29 7.01 -12.17
CA SER A 132 8.05 6.23 -10.97
C SER A 132 6.80 5.38 -11.11
N PHE A 133 5.72 5.91 -11.69
CA PHE A 133 4.50 5.17 -11.96
C PHE A 133 4.72 3.98 -12.91
N VAL A 134 5.42 4.21 -14.04
CA VAL A 134 5.72 3.17 -15.04
C VAL A 134 6.53 2.02 -14.43
N LEU A 135 7.51 2.33 -13.56
CA LEU A 135 8.33 1.32 -12.89
C LEU A 135 7.59 0.65 -11.72
N TRP A 136 6.81 1.43 -10.97
CA TRP A 136 6.07 0.97 -9.80
C TRP A 136 4.95 0.01 -10.19
N PHE A 137 4.18 0.30 -11.24
CA PHE A 137 2.94 -0.43 -11.55
C PHE A 137 3.18 -1.94 -11.79
N PRO A 138 4.15 -2.39 -12.60
CA PRO A 138 4.44 -3.82 -12.75
C PRO A 138 4.90 -4.48 -11.45
N LEU A 139 5.75 -3.81 -10.66
CA LEU A 139 6.26 -4.33 -9.39
C LEU A 139 5.13 -4.47 -8.35
N ALA A 140 4.28 -3.45 -8.25
CA ALA A 140 3.12 -3.44 -7.38
C ALA A 140 2.10 -4.51 -7.79
N ALA A 141 1.88 -4.70 -9.10
CA ALA A 141 1.00 -5.74 -9.62
C ALA A 141 1.51 -7.13 -9.22
N VAL A 142 2.77 -7.47 -9.51
CA VAL A 142 3.37 -8.76 -9.11
C VAL A 142 3.30 -8.97 -7.61
N HIS A 143 3.64 -7.94 -6.81
CA HIS A 143 3.57 -7.99 -5.36
C HIS A 143 2.14 -8.26 -4.86
N ALA A 144 1.14 -7.54 -5.40
CA ALA A 144 -0.25 -7.71 -5.04
C ALA A 144 -0.74 -9.12 -5.40
N PHE A 145 -0.51 -9.59 -6.63
CA PHE A 145 -0.91 -10.93 -7.08
C PHE A 145 -0.31 -12.05 -6.24
N GLY A 146 0.94 -11.91 -5.80
CA GLY A 146 1.59 -12.88 -4.90
C GLY A 146 0.89 -13.02 -3.54
N HIS A 147 0.24 -11.96 -3.05
CA HIS A 147 -0.40 -11.94 -1.73
C HIS A 147 -1.94 -12.00 -1.77
N LEU A 148 -2.58 -11.87 -2.95
CA LEU A 148 -4.04 -11.81 -3.09
C LEU A 148 -4.77 -13.05 -2.54
N ARG A 149 -4.15 -14.24 -2.55
CA ARG A 149 -4.80 -15.49 -2.09
C ARG A 149 -4.88 -15.60 -0.56
N GLU A 150 -3.96 -14.97 0.16
CA GLU A 150 -3.86 -15.06 1.62
C GLU A 150 -4.69 -13.98 2.32
N LEU A 151 -4.93 -12.87 1.63
CA LEU A 151 -5.64 -11.70 2.14
C LEU A 151 -7.07 -12.02 2.64
N PRO A 152 -7.95 -12.72 1.87
CA PRO A 152 -9.35 -12.90 2.26
C PRO A 152 -9.50 -13.73 3.54
N ARG A 153 -8.64 -14.75 3.70
CA ARG A 153 -8.66 -15.62 4.89
C ARG A 153 -8.29 -14.84 6.15
N THR A 154 -7.24 -14.03 6.07
CA THR A 154 -6.73 -13.22 7.19
C THR A 154 -7.73 -12.13 7.59
N LEU A 155 -8.35 -11.48 6.60
CA LEU A 155 -9.41 -10.48 6.84
C LEU A 155 -10.65 -11.10 7.48
N ALA A 156 -11.07 -12.28 7.02
CA ALA A 156 -12.21 -12.99 7.61
C ALA A 156 -11.94 -13.39 9.07
N GLN A 157 -10.70 -13.75 9.41
CA GLN A 157 -10.31 -14.03 10.79
C GLN A 157 -10.36 -12.77 11.67
N GLU A 158 -9.91 -11.63 11.15
CA GLU A 158 -9.97 -10.37 11.88
C GLU A 158 -11.42 -9.90 12.09
N TRP A 159 -12.27 -10.04 11.07
CA TRP A 159 -13.70 -9.74 11.18
C TRP A 159 -14.40 -10.57 12.26
N ARG A 160 -14.10 -11.88 12.34
CA ARG A 160 -14.61 -12.75 13.40
C ARG A 160 -14.11 -12.31 14.78
N ALA A 161 -12.85 -11.90 14.90
CA ALA A 161 -12.27 -11.46 16.16
C ALA A 161 -12.92 -10.16 16.69
N LEU A 162 -13.25 -9.21 15.79
CA LEU A 162 -13.99 -8.00 16.14
C LEU A 162 -15.40 -8.32 16.65
N ARG A 163 -16.13 -9.20 15.95
CA ARG A 163 -17.51 -9.58 16.34
C ARG A 163 -17.57 -10.33 17.66
N ALA A 164 -16.50 -11.01 18.05
CA ALA A 164 -16.46 -11.78 19.30
C ALA A 164 -16.21 -10.92 20.55
N ALA A 165 -16.01 -9.60 20.43
CA ALA A 165 -15.72 -8.66 21.55
C ALA A 165 -14.59 -9.10 22.50
N GLY A 166 -13.73 -10.04 22.08
CA GLY A 166 -12.72 -10.70 22.91
C GLY A 166 -11.37 -10.95 22.22
N GLY A 167 -11.19 -10.47 20.98
CA GLY A 167 -9.91 -10.56 20.28
C GLY A 167 -8.92 -9.53 20.82
N SER A 168 -8.00 -9.94 21.70
CA SER A 168 -6.94 -9.07 22.22
C SER A 168 -6.22 -8.30 21.09
N GLY A 169 -6.20 -6.96 21.20
CA GLY A 169 -5.55 -6.05 20.26
C GLY A 169 -6.28 -5.79 18.94
N SER A 170 -7.49 -6.32 18.70
CA SER A 170 -8.23 -6.10 17.44
C SER A 170 -8.74 -4.65 17.31
N ALA A 171 -9.29 -4.08 18.39
CA ALA A 171 -9.69 -2.67 18.43
C ALA A 171 -8.53 -1.74 18.10
N ALA A 172 -7.37 -1.92 18.74
CA ALA A 172 -6.18 -1.11 18.50
C ALA A 172 -5.70 -1.14 17.03
N ARG A 173 -5.81 -2.29 16.35
CA ARG A 173 -5.46 -2.40 14.93
C ARG A 173 -6.41 -1.62 14.03
N VAL A 174 -7.71 -1.66 14.34
CA VAL A 174 -8.74 -0.89 13.63
C VAL A 174 -8.55 0.60 13.89
N GLU A 175 -8.35 1.00 15.15
CA GLU A 175 -8.10 2.38 15.54
C GLU A 175 -6.84 2.96 14.87
N LEU A 176 -5.75 2.20 14.81
CA LEU A 176 -4.53 2.64 14.12
C LEU A 176 -4.78 2.85 12.62
N ASN A 177 -5.52 1.95 11.97
CA ASN A 177 -5.88 2.12 10.56
C ASN A 177 -6.85 3.28 10.35
N ALA A 178 -7.86 3.42 11.21
CA ALA A 178 -8.82 4.52 11.15
C ALA A 178 -8.12 5.87 11.37
N GLY A 179 -7.20 5.95 12.34
CA GLY A 179 -6.39 7.14 12.59
C GLY A 179 -5.48 7.47 11.40
N ALA A 180 -4.86 6.48 10.78
CA ALA A 180 -4.05 6.66 9.58
C ALA A 180 -4.88 7.15 8.38
N LEU A 181 -6.09 6.60 8.20
CA LEU A 181 -7.04 7.08 7.19
C LEU A 181 -7.52 8.50 7.47
N LEU A 182 -7.85 8.80 8.73
CA LEU A 182 -8.28 10.13 9.14
C LEU A 182 -7.18 11.16 8.90
N PHE A 183 -5.94 10.85 9.30
CA PHE A 183 -4.78 11.69 9.04
C PHE A 183 -4.59 11.95 7.54
N GLY A 184 -4.59 10.89 6.72
CA GLY A 184 -4.47 11.01 5.26
C GLY A 184 -5.62 11.79 4.63
N ALA A 185 -6.85 11.61 5.11
CA ALA A 185 -8.03 12.32 4.62
C ALA A 185 -7.97 13.82 4.96
N ILE A 186 -7.59 14.17 6.20
CA ILE A 186 -7.40 15.56 6.61
C ILE A 186 -6.30 16.20 5.76
N ALA A 187 -5.15 15.54 5.63
CA ALA A 187 -4.06 16.03 4.78
C ALA A 187 -4.52 16.22 3.33
N GLY A 188 -5.26 15.24 2.79
CA GLY A 188 -5.84 15.31 1.45
C GLY A 188 -6.74 16.53 1.26
N VAL A 189 -7.69 16.75 2.17
CA VAL A 189 -8.58 17.93 2.13
C VAL A 189 -7.79 19.23 2.21
N VAL A 190 -6.79 19.31 3.07
CA VAL A 190 -5.96 20.51 3.25
C VAL A 190 -5.21 20.89 1.97
N VAL A 191 -4.71 19.90 1.21
CA VAL A 191 -3.93 20.17 -0.01
C VAL A 191 -4.77 20.25 -1.29
N LEU A 192 -6.06 19.88 -1.27
CA LEU A 192 -6.93 19.97 -2.45
C LEU A 192 -6.87 21.31 -3.20
N PRO A 193 -6.86 22.49 -2.54
CA PRO A 193 -6.76 23.77 -3.24
C PRO A 193 -5.51 23.93 -4.09
N THR A 194 -4.39 23.27 -3.74
CA THR A 194 -3.14 23.35 -4.51
C THR A 194 -3.22 22.59 -5.83
N GLY A 195 -4.23 21.74 -6.02
CA GLY A 195 -4.54 21.09 -7.30
C GLY A 195 -5.27 22.00 -8.30
N ALA A 196 -5.84 23.14 -7.87
CA ALA A 196 -6.65 23.98 -8.76
C ALA A 196 -5.89 24.49 -10.01
N PRO A 197 -4.61 24.90 -9.95
CA PRO A 197 -3.86 25.31 -11.14
C PRO A 197 -3.74 24.19 -12.17
N TRP A 198 -3.60 22.95 -11.73
CA TRP A 198 -3.51 21.76 -12.58
C TRP A 198 -4.84 21.43 -13.28
N ALA A 199 -5.96 21.89 -12.74
CA ALA A 199 -7.29 21.73 -13.33
C ALA A 199 -7.61 22.79 -14.40
N ALA A 200 -6.71 23.74 -14.65
CA ALA A 200 -6.95 24.80 -15.63
C ALA A 200 -7.07 24.21 -17.06
N PRO A 201 -7.97 24.76 -17.91
CA PRO A 201 -8.11 24.31 -19.28
C PRO A 201 -6.78 24.32 -20.04
N GLY A 202 -6.46 23.23 -20.73
CA GLY A 202 -5.25 23.12 -21.53
C GLY A 202 -4.00 22.64 -20.78
N VAL A 203 -4.04 22.48 -19.45
CA VAL A 203 -2.91 21.93 -18.67
C VAL A 203 -2.87 20.40 -18.79
N LEU A 204 -3.97 19.72 -18.45
CA LEU A 204 -4.10 18.27 -18.58
C LEU A 204 -5.00 17.94 -19.79
N THR A 205 -4.41 17.59 -20.92
CA THR A 205 -5.14 17.41 -22.20
C THR A 205 -5.22 15.96 -22.68
N GLN A 206 -4.56 15.02 -21.99
CA GLN A 206 -4.42 13.64 -22.45
C GLN A 206 -5.53 12.74 -21.89
N ALA A 207 -6.22 11.99 -22.76
CA ALA A 207 -7.27 11.02 -22.37
C ALA A 207 -6.74 9.61 -22.05
N LEU A 208 -5.50 9.31 -22.43
CA LEU A 208 -4.74 8.12 -22.03
C LEU A 208 -3.27 8.52 -21.96
N PRO A 209 -2.73 8.83 -20.77
CA PRO A 209 -1.34 9.26 -20.65
C PRO A 209 -0.39 8.17 -21.18
N GLY A 210 0.63 8.55 -21.95
CA GLY A 210 1.70 7.65 -22.40
C GLY A 210 2.27 6.73 -21.30
N PRO A 211 2.45 7.22 -20.05
CA PRO A 211 2.83 6.39 -18.91
C PRO A 211 1.88 5.22 -18.62
N VAL A 212 0.57 5.39 -18.79
CA VAL A 212 -0.42 4.31 -18.60
C VAL A 212 -0.23 3.21 -19.62
N VAL A 213 -0.06 3.57 -20.90
CA VAL A 213 0.20 2.61 -21.97
C VAL A 213 1.51 1.86 -21.71
N ALA A 214 2.58 2.57 -21.37
CA ALA A 214 3.88 1.98 -21.05
C ALA A 214 3.79 1.02 -19.85
N ALA A 215 3.09 1.40 -18.78
CA ALA A 215 2.89 0.57 -17.59
C ALA A 215 2.12 -0.71 -17.89
N ILE A 216 1.07 -0.64 -18.72
CA ILE A 216 0.31 -1.81 -19.16
C ILE A 216 1.19 -2.77 -19.97
N LEU A 217 1.95 -2.24 -20.94
CA LEU A 217 2.88 -3.04 -21.75
C LEU A 217 3.96 -3.70 -20.89
N ALA A 218 4.58 -2.94 -19.98
CA ALA A 218 5.58 -3.45 -19.05
C ALA A 218 5.01 -4.56 -18.15
N THR A 219 3.78 -4.38 -17.65
CA THR A 219 3.11 -5.42 -16.85
C THR A 219 2.85 -6.68 -17.65
N GLY A 220 2.39 -6.56 -18.90
CA GLY A 220 2.21 -7.70 -19.79
C GLY A 220 3.51 -8.48 -20.00
N LEU A 221 4.61 -7.78 -20.25
CA LEU A 221 5.95 -8.38 -20.40
C LEU A 221 6.39 -9.10 -19.12
N VAL A 222 6.26 -8.45 -17.97
CA VAL A 222 6.64 -9.03 -16.67
C VAL A 222 5.81 -10.28 -16.37
N VAL A 223 4.49 -10.25 -16.58
CA VAL A 223 3.61 -11.39 -16.35
C VAL A 223 3.97 -12.56 -17.27
N LEU A 224 4.24 -12.30 -18.55
CA LEU A 224 4.68 -13.32 -19.50
C LEU A 224 6.01 -13.95 -19.07
N ALA A 225 6.96 -13.13 -18.62
CA ALA A 225 8.25 -13.59 -18.11
C ALA A 225 8.14 -14.35 -16.77
N SER A 226 7.14 -14.04 -15.94
CA SER A 226 6.95 -14.66 -14.62
C SER A 226 6.06 -15.90 -14.62
N ARG A 227 5.37 -16.22 -15.73
CA ARG A 227 4.55 -17.44 -15.89
C ARG A 227 5.23 -18.78 -15.52
N PRO A 228 6.53 -19.01 -15.76
CA PRO A 228 7.19 -20.24 -15.32
C PRO A 228 7.46 -20.28 -13.81
N TRP A 229 7.37 -19.15 -13.10
CA TRP A 229 7.57 -19.06 -11.65
C TRP A 229 6.28 -19.48 -10.95
N LYS A 230 6.13 -20.77 -10.65
CA LYS A 230 5.10 -21.22 -9.70
C LYS A 230 5.54 -20.75 -8.30
N TRP A 231 4.86 -19.73 -7.80
CA TRP A 231 4.94 -19.28 -6.40
C TRP A 231 4.17 -20.30 -5.55
N ASN A 232 4.75 -21.48 -5.36
CA ASN A 232 4.27 -22.52 -4.43
C ASN A 232 5.01 -22.39 -3.10
#